data_AF-A0A1W2GMA9-F1
#
_entry.id   AF-A0A1W2GMA9-F1
#
_cell.length_a   1.000
_cell.length_b   1.000
_cell.length_c   1.000
_cell.angle_alpha   90.00
_cell.angle_beta   90.00
_cell.angle_gamma   90.00
#
_symmetry.space_group_name_H-M   'P 1'
#
loop_
_entity.id
_entity.type
_entity.pdbx_description
1 polymer ?
#
loop_
_entity_poly.entity_id
_entity_poly.type
_entity_poly.pdbx_seq_one_letter_code
_entity_poly.pdbx_strand_id
1 'polypeptide(L)' 'MTLIIILLIIAAGLQVGIFLYSRNLKKKWKKEDVLLKYDIKSRSELFATLNRQDIPEEDVIKLNDIYSGQED' A
#
# COMPACT_ATOMS: atom_id res chain seq x y z
N MET A 1 -25.84 -32.16 -8.56
CA MET A 1 -24.62 -31.78 -9.28
C MET A 1 -24.61 -30.30 -9.69
N THR A 2 -25.65 -29.79 -10.35
CA THR A 2 -25.75 -28.39 -10.81
C THR A 2 -25.61 -27.35 -9.69
N LEU A 3 -26.30 -27.51 -8.56
CA LEU A 3 -26.20 -26.57 -7.42
C LEU A 3 -24.79 -26.51 -6.79
N ILE A 4 -24.08 -27.64 -6.75
CA ILE A 4 -22.72 -27.74 -6.19
C ILE A 4 -21.74 -26.97 -7.09
N ILE A 5 -21.91 -27.08 -8.41
CA ILE A 5 -21.10 -26.37 -9.40
C ILE A 5 -21.30 -24.85 -9.28
N ILE A 6 -22.55 -24.40 -9.07
CA ILE A 6 -22.85 -22.97 -8.90
C ILE A 6 -22.18 -22.41 -7.63
N LEU A 7 -22.24 -23.14 -6.52
CA LEU A 7 -21.56 -22.74 -5.27
C LEU A 7 -20.04 -22.66 -5.44
N LEU A 8 -19.44 -23.59 -6.18
CA LEU A 8 -18.00 -23.57 -6.47
C LEU A 8 -17.60 -22.36 -7.32
N ILE A 9 -18.41 -21.97 -8.31
CA ILE A 9 -18.15 -20.78 -9.14
C ILE A 9 -18.21 -19.51 -8.29
N ILE A 10 -19.20 -19.39 -7.40
CA ILE A 10 -19.33 -18.24 -6.51
C ILE A 10 -18.13 -18.17 -5.55
N ALA A 11 -17.76 -19.29 -4.94
CA ALA A 11 -16.60 -19.36 -4.05
C ALA A 11 -15.30 -18.98 -4.76
N ALA A 12 -15.08 -19.49 -5.99
CA ALA A 12 -13.93 -19.14 -6.80
C ALA A 12 -13.89 -17.64 -7.14
N GLY A 13 -15.03 -17.03 -7.49
CA GLY A 13 -15.12 -15.59 -7.73
C GLY A 13 -14.76 -14.75 -6.50
N LEU A 14 -15.25 -15.16 -5.34
CA LEU A 14 -14.96 -14.51 -4.04
C LEU A 14 -13.47 -14.62 -3.70
N GLN A 15 -12.85 -15.76 -4.00
CA GLN A 15 -11.43 -16.02 -3.77
C GLN A 15 -10.54 -15.13 -4.64
N VAL A 16 -10.90 -14.94 -5.91
CA VAL A 16 -10.21 -14.00 -6.82
C VAL A 16 -10.37 -12.56 -6.34
N GLY A 17 -11.57 -12.17 -5.90
CA GLY A 17 -11.83 -10.84 -5.34
C GLY A 17 -10.98 -10.54 -4.11
N ILE A 18 -10.93 -11.48 -3.15
CA ILE A 18 -10.10 -11.37 -1.94
C ILE A 18 -8.62 -11.29 -2.31
N PHE A 19 -8.17 -12.10 -3.29
CA PHE A 19 -6.77 -12.08 -3.73
C PHE A 19 -6.35 -10.73 -4.33
N LEU A 20 -7.18 -10.15 -5.20
CA LEU A 20 -6.92 -8.83 -5.78
C LEU A 20 -6.95 -7.72 -4.72
N TYR A 21 -7.92 -7.78 -3.80
CA TYR A 21 -8.02 -6.82 -2.69
C TYR A 21 -6.79 -6.91 -1.76
N SER A 22 -6.40 -8.13 -1.37
CA SER A 22 -5.22 -8.37 -0.53
C SER A 22 -3.92 -7.94 -1.21
N ARG A 23 -3.80 -8.12 -2.53
CA ARG A 23 -2.65 -7.64 -3.32
C ARG A 23 -2.56 -6.10 -3.31
N ASN A 24 -3.69 -5.41 -3.42
CA ASN A 24 -3.73 -3.94 -3.34
C ASN A 24 -3.49 -3.44 -1.91
N LEU A 25 -4.00 -4.13 -0.89
CA LEU A 25 -3.69 -3.81 0.51
C LEU A 25 -2.20 -3.92 0.78
N LYS A 26 -1.53 -5.00 0.34
CA LYS A 26 -0.09 -5.14 0.54
C LYS A 26 0.72 -3.97 -0.04
N LYS A 27 0.29 -3.39 -1.17
CA LYS A 27 0.93 -2.19 -1.74
C LYS A 27 0.69 -0.96 -0.85
N LYS A 28 -0.53 -0.77 -0.34
CA LYS A 28 -0.85 0.35 0.57
C LYS A 28 -0.10 0.25 1.90
N TRP A 29 -0.08 -0.94 2.50
CA TRP A 29 0.57 -1.20 3.79
C TRP A 29 2.07 -0.96 3.74
N LYS A 30 2.76 -1.32 2.64
CA LYS A 30 4.19 -1.01 2.48
C LYS A 30 4.50 0.49 2.45
N LYS A 31 3.57 1.33 1.97
CA LYS A 31 3.72 2.79 1.96
C LYS A 31 3.33 3.41 3.29
N GLU A 32 2.27 2.90 3.91
CA GLU A 32 1.84 3.30 5.26
C GLU A 32 2.90 2.99 6.32
N ASP A 33 3.70 1.93 6.16
CA ASP A 33 4.75 1.56 7.12
C ASP A 33 5.79 2.68 7.32
N VAL A 34 6.25 3.32 6.23
CA VAL A 34 7.24 4.41 6.30
C VAL A 34 6.59 5.71 6.77
N LEU A 35 5.35 6.00 6.35
CA LEU A 35 4.61 7.17 6.84
C LEU A 35 4.33 7.08 8.35
N LEU A 36 3.94 5.89 8.83
CA LEU A 36 3.71 5.62 10.26
C LEU A 36 4.99 5.65 11.07
N LYS A 37 6.11 5.12 10.54
CA LYS A 37 7.41 5.13 11.22
C LYS A 37 7.88 6.54 11.59
N TYR A 38 7.51 7.54 10.79
CA TYR A 38 7.85 8.94 11.01
C TYR A 38 6.66 9.82 11.44
N ASP A 39 5.51 9.21 11.78
CA ASP A 39 4.24 9.87 12.17
C ASP A 39 3.76 10.95 11.18
N ILE A 40 3.97 10.74 9.88
CA ILE A 40 3.67 11.73 8.84
C ILE A 40 2.20 11.64 8.46
N LYS A 41 1.41 12.68 8.79
CA LYS A 41 -0.03 12.74 8.53
C LYS A 41 -0.40 13.71 7.40
N SER A 42 0.52 14.61 7.05
CA SER A 42 0.30 15.64 6.02
C SER A 42 1.46 15.77 5.03
N ARG A 43 1.16 16.23 3.81
CA ARG A 43 2.18 16.54 2.78
C ARG A 43 3.25 17.51 3.26
N SER A 44 2.86 18.48 4.10
CA SER A 44 3.80 19.46 4.67
C SER A 44 4.80 18.80 5.63
N GLU A 45 4.34 17.82 6.40
CA GLU A 45 5.20 17.03 7.30
C GLU A 45 6.10 16.08 6.50
N LEU A 46 5.60 15.53 5.38
CA LEU A 46 6.39 14.72 4.46
C LEU A 46 7.58 15.51 3.92
N PHE A 47 7.34 16.75 3.48
CA PHE A 47 8.39 17.66 3.01
C PHE A 47 9.37 18.04 4.11
N ALA A 48 8.86 18.37 5.31
CA ALA A 48 9.72 18.68 6.46
C ALA A 48 10.61 17.48 6.86
N THR A 49 10.09 16.26 6.72
CA THR A 49 10.78 15.01 7.03
C THR A 49 11.83 14.68 5.97
N LEU A 50 11.52 14.85 4.68
CA LEU A 50 12.47 14.70 3.57
C LEU A 50 13.70 15.62 3.69
N ASN A 51 13.55 16.77 4.35
CA ASN A 51 14.63 17.73 4.55
C ASN A 51 15.48 17.45 5.82
N ARG A 52 15.17 16.40 6.59
CA ARG A 52 15.97 15.98 7.75
C ARG A 52 17.13 15.11 7.29
N GLN A 53 18.36 15.46 7.70
CA GLN A 53 19.57 14.66 7.46
C GLN A 53 19.65 13.36 8.28
N ASP A 54 18.75 13.14 9.22
CA ASP A 54 18.77 12.00 10.14
C ASP A 54 18.12 10.73 9.54
N ILE A 55 17.65 10.79 8.29
CA ILE A 55 16.88 9.71 7.67
C ILE A 55 17.79 8.90 6.73
N PRO A 56 17.81 7.56 6.84
CA PRO A 56 18.56 6.72 5.92
C PRO A 56 18.05 6.86 4.48
N GLU A 57 18.96 6.85 3.50
CA GLU A 57 18.66 7.08 2.08
C GLU A 57 17.54 6.17 1.54
N GLU A 58 17.44 4.93 2.02
CA GLU A 58 16.39 3.99 1.59
C GLU A 58 14.97 4.46 1.94
N ASP A 59 14.81 5.12 3.09
CA ASP A 59 13.52 5.66 3.53
C ASP A 59 13.23 7.01 2.85
N VAL A 60 14.27 7.81 2.56
CA VAL A 60 14.16 9.06 1.77
C VAL A 60 13.63 8.77 0.37
N ILE A 61 14.12 7.72 -0.30
CA ILE A 61 13.64 7.32 -1.63
C ILE A 61 12.16 6.97 -1.58
N LYS A 62 11.72 6.17 -0.59
CA LYS A 62 10.30 5.79 -0.43
C LYS A 62 9.41 7.00 -0.13
N LEU A 63 9.86 7.92 0.73
CA LEU A 63 9.15 9.16 1.05
C LEU A 63 9.05 10.09 -0.16
N ASN A 64 10.10 10.18 -0.96
CA ASN A 64 10.13 11.00 -2.17
C ASN A 64 9.24 10.41 -3.27
N ASP A 65 9.17 9.08 -3.38
CA ASP A 65 8.25 8.36 -4.27
C ASP A 65 6.78 8.63 -3.88
N ILE A 66 6.50 8.66 -2.57
CA ILE A 66 5.19 9.05 -2.02
C ILE A 66 4.89 10.54 -2.28
N TYR A 67 5.87 11.43 -2.13
CA TYR A 67 5.69 12.88 -2.34
C TYR A 67 5.48 13.23 -3.82
N SER A 68 6.27 12.62 -4.70
CA SER A 68 6.27 12.89 -6.14
C SER A 68 5.02 12.38 -6.85
N GLY A 69 4.23 11.54 -6.18
CA GLY A 69 3.03 10.96 -6.78
C GLY A 69 3.32 10.20 -8.07
N GLN A 70 4.53 9.63 -8.21
CA GLN A 70 4.79 8.64 -9.26
C GLN A 70 4.01 7.38 -8.87
N GLU A 71 2.76 7.39 -9.29
CA GLU A 71 1.82 6.28 -9.23
C GLU A 71 2.18 5.33 -10.38
N ASP A 72 3.00 4.31 -10.09
CA ASP A 72 3.06 3.07 -10.89
C ASP A 72 1.87 2.13 -10.58
#